data_AF-A0A396S0E4-F1
#
_entry.id   AF-A0A396S0E4-F1
#
_cell.length_a   1.000
_cell.length_b   1.000
_cell.length_c   1.000
_cell.angle_alpha   90.00
_cell.angle_beta   90.00
_cell.angle_gamma   90.00
#
_symmetry.space_group_name_H-M   'P 1'
#
loop_
_entity.id
_entity.type
_entity.pdbx_description
1 polymer ?
#
loop_
_entity_poly.entity_id
_entity_poly.type
_entity_poly.pdbx_seq_one_letter_code
_entity_poly.pdbx_strand_id
1 'polypeptide(L)'
;MAMLTVRNLSDEVHRALRVRAALHGHSMEAEVREILEAAVAPEGRIKLGSLLADIGKQTKLTDKELASFGSAHAGRSAGTE
;
A
#
# COMPACT_ATOMS: atom_id res chain seq x y z
N MET A 1 -0.32 12.24 5.57
CA MET A 1 0.23 11.55 6.76
C MET A 1 -0.94 11.16 7.65
N ALA A 2 -1.14 9.87 7.88
CA ALA A 2 -2.13 9.39 8.84
C ALA A 2 -1.46 9.29 10.22
N MET A 3 -2.15 9.72 11.28
CA MET A 3 -1.68 9.59 12.65
C MET A 3 -2.46 8.46 13.32
N LEU A 4 -1.74 7.46 13.86
CA LEU A 4 -2.33 6.33 14.57
C LEU A 4 -1.81 6.32 16.00
N THR A 5 -2.72 6.35 16.98
CA THR A 5 -2.39 6.26 18.40
C THR A 5 -2.89 4.94 18.96
N VAL A 6 -1.97 4.09 19.41
CA VAL A 6 -2.30 2.84 20.11
C VAL A 6 -2.30 3.11 21.61
N ARG A 7 -3.44 2.88 22.27
CA ARG A 7 -3.59 3.05 23.73
C ARG A 7 -3.52 1.70 24.43
N ASN A 8 -3.15 1.71 25.71
CA ASN A 8 -3.05 0.52 26.57
C ASN A 8 -2.10 -0.57 26.04
N LEU A 9 -0.97 -0.17 25.43
CA LEU A 9 0.07 -1.11 25.05
C LEU A 9 0.78 -1.63 26.30
N SER A 10 0.85 -2.95 26.47
CA SER A 10 1.57 -3.57 27.58
C SER A 10 3.05 -3.20 27.55
N ASP A 11 3.67 -2.97 28.72
CA ASP A 11 5.08 -2.60 28.83
C ASP A 11 6.03 -3.62 28.20
N GLU A 12 5.65 -4.91 28.25
CA GLU A 12 6.38 -6.00 27.59
C GLU A 12 6.45 -5.79 26.08
N VAL A 13 5.32 -5.46 25.44
CA VAL A 13 5.25 -5.22 23.99
C VAL A 13 6.03 -3.96 23.62
N HIS A 14 5.93 -2.91 24.43
CA HIS A 14 6.70 -1.68 24.23
C HIS A 14 8.21 -1.94 24.29
N ARG A 15 8.67 -2.74 25.26
CA ARG A 15 10.08 -3.13 25.40
C ARG A 15 10.53 -4.01 24.24
N ALA A 16 9.72 -4.99 23.84
CA ALA A 16 10.02 -5.87 22.71
C ALA A 16 10.16 -5.07 21.40
N LEU A 17 9.25 -4.14 21.13
CA LEU A 17 9.32 -3.24 19.98
C LEU A 17 10.59 -2.40 20.00
N ARG A 18 10.96 -1.84 21.16
CA ARG A 18 12.19 -1.04 21.28
C ARG A 18 13.45 -1.86 21.00
N VAL A 19 13.53 -3.08 21.52
CA VAL A 19 14.66 -3.99 21.25
C VAL A 19 14.71 -4.35 19.78
N ARG A 20 13.56 -4.70 19.17
CA ARG A 20 13.47 -5.07 17.77
C ARG A 20 13.85 -3.93 16.83
N ALA A 21 13.39 -2.71 17.11
CA ALA A 21 13.77 -1.50 16.37
C ALA A 21 15.30 -1.26 16.44
N ALA A 22 15.90 -1.42 17.63
CA ALA A 22 17.34 -1.30 17.80
C ALA A 22 18.14 -2.37 17.03
N LEU A 23 17.62 -3.61 16.96
CA LEU A 23 18.24 -4.69 16.19
C LEU A 23 18.20 -4.41 14.68
N HIS A 24 17.12 -3.84 14.17
CA HIS A 24 17.02 -3.47 12.75
C HIS A 24 17.72 -2.14 12.42
N GLY A 25 18.06 -1.32 13.43
CA GLY A 25 18.67 0.00 13.23
C GLY A 25 17.67 1.09 12.85
N HIS A 26 16.39 0.88 13.15
CA HIS A 26 15.30 1.81 12.84
C HIS A 26 14.80 2.53 14.09
N SER A 27 14.09 3.64 13.89
CA SER A 27 13.30 4.24 14.97
C SER A 27 12.13 3.32 15.33
N MET A 28 11.63 3.47 16.56
CA MET A 28 10.47 2.68 17.02
C MET A 28 9.24 2.89 16.13
N GLU A 29 9.02 4.12 15.66
CA GLU A 29 7.93 4.43 14.72
C GLU A 29 8.11 3.72 13.38
N ALA A 30 9.34 3.67 12.86
CA ALA A 30 9.64 2.97 11.62
C ALA A 30 9.42 1.45 11.77
N GLU A 31 9.84 0.85 12.88
CA GLU A 31 9.58 -0.57 13.15
C GLU A 31 8.08 -0.88 13.24
N VAL A 32 7.31 -0.04 13.95
CA VAL A 32 5.85 -0.20 14.06
C VAL A 32 5.19 -0.07 12.69
N ARG A 33 5.66 0.85 11.85
CA ARG A 33 5.15 1.02 10.48
C ARG A 33 5.41 -0.22 9.64
N GLU A 34 6.65 -0.73 9.63
CA GLU A 34 7.01 -1.96 8.90
C GLU A 34 6.18 -3.16 9.36
N ILE A 35 5.98 -3.33 10.67
CA ILE A 35 5.13 -4.39 11.22
C ILE A 35 3.69 -4.25 10.72
N LEU A 36 3.14 -3.04 10.76
CA LEU A 36 1.78 -2.80 10.26
C LEU A 36 1.67 -3.05 8.77
N GLU A 37 2.62 -2.56 7.97
CA GLU A 37 2.67 -2.78 6.53
C GLU A 37 2.75 -4.26 6.18
N ALA A 38 3.62 -5.01 6.86
CA ALA A 38 3.74 -6.46 6.68
C ALA A 38 2.47 -7.22 7.13
N ALA A 39 1.85 -6.82 8.24
CA ALA A 39 0.66 -7.49 8.77
C ALA A 39 -0.61 -7.19 7.97
N VAL A 40 -0.72 -6.01 7.35
CA VAL A 40 -1.87 -5.62 6.53
C VAL A 40 -1.64 -5.84 5.04
N ALA A 41 -0.42 -6.19 4.62
CA ALA A 41 -0.16 -6.66 3.28
C ALA A 41 -0.96 -7.95 3.05
N PRO A 42 -1.94 -7.97 2.14
CA PRO A 42 -2.69 -9.18 1.88
C PRO A 42 -1.72 -10.19 1.27
N GLU A 43 -1.58 -11.35 1.91
CA GLU A 43 -0.91 -12.50 1.32
C GLU A 43 -1.62 -12.80 -0.02
N GLY A 44 -0.97 -12.45 -1.15
CA GLY A 44 -1.56 -12.59 -2.48
C GLY A 44 -2.23 -11.35 -3.08
N ARG A 45 -1.98 -10.13 -2.57
CA ARG A 45 -2.39 -8.91 -3.30
C ARG A 45 -1.61 -8.81 -4.61
N ILE A 46 -2.20 -9.34 -5.67
CA ILE A 46 -1.75 -9.10 -7.03
C ILE A 46 -1.83 -7.59 -7.25
N LYS A 47 -0.68 -6.94 -7.46
CA LYS A 47 -0.63 -5.56 -7.93
C LYS A 47 -1.15 -5.53 -9.36
N LEU A 48 -2.47 -5.67 -9.53
CA LEU A 48 -3.12 -5.83 -10.84
C LEU A 48 -2.72 -4.69 -11.77
N GLY A 49 -2.62 -3.46 -11.26
CA GLY A 49 -2.10 -2.33 -12.03
C GLY A 49 -0.66 -2.51 -12.51
N SER A 50 0.22 -3.07 -11.69
CA SER A 50 1.60 -3.39 -12.10
C SER A 50 1.64 -4.53 -13.11
N LEU A 51 0.85 -5.59 -12.91
CA LEU A 51 0.75 -6.68 -13.89
C LEU A 51 0.22 -6.20 -15.24
N LEU A 52 -0.84 -5.40 -15.24
CA LEU A 52 -1.41 -4.82 -16.46
C LEU A 52 -0.40 -3.88 -17.15
N ALA A 53 0.35 -3.10 -16.38
CA ALA A 53 1.41 -2.25 -16.92
C ALA A 53 2.54 -3.06 -17.57
N ASP A 54 2.95 -4.18 -16.95
CA ASP A 54 3.99 -5.05 -17.51
C ASP A 54 3.51 -5.78 -18.77
N ILE A 55 2.24 -6.22 -18.81
CA ILE A 55 1.63 -6.77 -20.03
C ILE A 55 1.64 -5.71 -21.14
N GLY A 56 1.21 -4.48 -20.87
CA GLY A 56 1.21 -3.40 -21.87
C GLY A 56 2.60 -3.07 -22.42
N LYS A 57 3.65 -3.16 -21.59
CA LYS A 57 5.05 -3.02 -22.03
C LYS A 57 5.49 -4.17 -22.94
N GLN A 58 5.15 -5.42 -22.57
CA GLN A 58 5.51 -6.60 -23.36
C GLN A 58 4.85 -6.59 -24.74
N THR A 59 3.60 -6.10 -24.84
CA THR A 59 2.88 -6.01 -26.11
C THR A 59 3.22 -4.76 -26.93
N LYS A 60 4.14 -3.89 -26.46
CA LYS A 60 4.48 -2.60 -27.07
C LYS A 60 3.25 -1.75 -27.41
N LEU A 61 2.31 -1.70 -26.46
CA LEU A 61 1.07 -0.95 -26.64
C LEU A 61 1.41 0.51 -26.92
N THR A 62 0.95 1.02 -28.07
CA THR A 62 1.21 2.40 -28.48
C THR A 62 0.28 3.37 -27.77
N ASP A 63 0.68 4.64 -27.64
CA ASP A 63 -0.16 5.68 -26.99
C ASP A 63 -1.55 5.81 -27.63
N LYS A 64 -1.66 5.49 -28.93
CA LYS A 64 -2.92 5.50 -29.68
C LYS A 64 -3.87 4.36 -29.26
N GLU A 65 -3.33 3.19 -28.94
CA GLU A 65 -4.10 2.06 -28.43
C GLU A 65 -4.50 2.29 -26.98
N LEU A 66 -3.61 2.88 -26.16
CA LEU A 66 -3.90 3.24 -24.78
C LEU A 66 -5.04 4.27 -24.66
N ALA A 67 -5.08 5.27 -25.55
CA ALA A 67 -6.13 6.28 -25.61
C ALA A 67 -7.54 5.69 -25.81
N SER A 68 -7.64 4.50 -26.40
CA SER A 68 -8.92 3.81 -26.60
C SER A 68 -9.51 3.25 -25.30
N PHE A 69 -8.70 3.05 -24.25
CA PHE A 69 -9.15 2.54 -22.94
C PHE A 69 -9.68 3.65 -21.99
N GLY A 70 -9.37 4.92 -22.25
CA GLY A 70 -9.79 6.05 -21.40
C GLY A 70 -11.27 6.46 -21.56
N SER A 71 -11.96 5.94 -22.57
CA SER A 71 -13.34 6.31 -22.93
C SER A 71 -14.41 5.78 -21.95
N ALA A 72 -14.08 4.87 -21.03
CA ALA A 72 -15.07 4.11 -20.27
C ALA A 72 -15.39 4.66 -18.85
N HIS A 73 -14.71 5.70 -18.36
CA HIS A 73 -14.90 6.17 -16.97
C HIS A 73 -15.65 7.52 -16.82
N ALA A 74 -16.03 8.18 -17.92
CA ALA A 74 -16.70 9.48 -17.90
C ALA A 74 -18.25 9.40 -17.80
N GLY A 75 -18.80 8.46 -17.02
CA GLY A 75 -20.25 8.17 -17.08
C GLY A 75 -20.99 7.74 -15.81
N ARG A 76 -20.37 7.69 -14.62
CA ARG A 76 -21.06 7.43 -13.33
C ARG A 76 -20.18 8.07 -12.23
N SER A 77 -20.56 9.04 -11.42
CA SER A 77 -21.85 9.47 -10.88
C SER A 77 -21.73 10.93 -10.41
N ALA A 78 -22.51 11.83 -10.99
CA ALA A 78 -22.94 13.06 -10.34
C ALA A 78 -24.45 12.89 -10.06
N GLY A 79 -24.80 12.79 -8.77
CA GLY A 79 -26.17 12.74 -8.24
C GLY A 79 -26.02 12.86 -6.72
N THR A 80 -26.34 14.01 -6.12
CA THR A 80 -27.57 14.23 -5.32
C THR A 80 -27.68 13.18 -4.22
N GLU A 81 -27.49 13.48 -2.94
CA GLU A 81 -28.08 14.51 -2.08
C GLU A 81 -27.15 14.92 -0.93
#